data_AF-A0A346S244-F1
#
_entry.id   AF-A0A346S244-F1
#
_cell.length_a   1.000
_cell.length_b   1.000
_cell.length_c   1.000
_cell.angle_alpha   90.00
_cell.angle_beta   90.00
_cell.angle_gamma   90.00
#
_symmetry.space_group_name_H-M   'P 1'
#
loop_
_entity.id
_entity.type
_entity.pdbx_description
1 polymer ?
#
loop_
_entity_poly.entity_id
_entity_poly.type
_entity_poly.pdbx_seq_one_letter_code
_entity_poly.pdbx_strand_id
1 'polypeptide(L)'
;MRGYRLASGFVALVLMPGLVWADINSGLYKPYQRLLSSYLIERTLPGDGLVSAFDYQAALADTDLVSTLERQRKALSEFNTGALEARQESVAFWINAYNFFMLEQILTERPDGYLVSSVWDYGGRVNPFVDSVFERESFVIGGERFSLNEIEKGVLLGEGYQSRGWKDSRIHFAVNCASVGCPPLRDQIYTAANLEGLLEENTRRAFNTQHHLRVTGDTLYGTELFKWYKEDFVEAEGSVRAFIRRWASDSVAEHVARTAELDYIDYDTVVLVPAGTGSTDFGSAARVYWTFKVLGHEAVTILNGGFAGWKAAGYQVTEGDGARLPVTQFDAELQDHLIASLDEVQAARETQAQLVDARPVDYFRGETKSPAAKVAGTIPGSKSLPHHSFINQENQVFYLNRDVITEKVNSAELDPQARTIAFCNTGHWAATDWFVLSELAGFQEVALYDGSMAEWSQDSSRPMQVARKGLGKLLDLFN
;
A
#
# COMPACT_ATOMS: atom_id res chain seq x y z
N MET A 1 36.38 -51.21 -67.42
CA MET A 1 35.53 -50.00 -67.59
C MET A 1 34.43 -50.05 -66.53
N ARG A 2 34.12 -48.89 -65.95
CA ARG A 2 33.37 -48.66 -64.69
C ARG A 2 32.07 -49.47 -64.57
N GLY A 3 31.91 -50.18 -63.44
CA GLY A 3 30.62 -50.69 -62.96
C GLY A 3 30.18 -49.89 -61.73
N TYR A 4 29.13 -49.08 -61.89
CA TYR A 4 28.47 -48.39 -60.78
C TYR A 4 27.58 -49.40 -60.02
N ARG A 5 27.79 -49.53 -58.71
CA ARG A 5 26.81 -50.13 -57.78
C ARG A 5 26.03 -49.00 -57.13
N LEU A 6 24.75 -48.86 -57.49
CA LEU A 6 23.78 -48.05 -56.76
C LEU A 6 23.31 -48.86 -55.55
N ALA A 7 23.65 -48.42 -54.35
CA ALA A 7 23.07 -48.90 -53.11
C ALA A 7 21.82 -48.06 -52.81
N SER A 8 20.65 -48.67 -52.91
CA SER A 8 19.37 -48.07 -52.54
C SER A 8 19.30 -47.96 -51.01
N GLY A 9 19.53 -46.76 -50.47
CA GLY A 9 19.26 -46.45 -49.07
C GLY A 9 17.78 -46.20 -48.85
N PHE A 10 17.12 -47.07 -48.09
CA PHE A 10 15.79 -46.81 -47.54
C PHE A 10 15.94 -45.84 -46.35
N VAL A 11 15.54 -44.58 -46.53
CA VAL A 11 15.32 -43.65 -45.41
C VAL A 11 13.93 -43.93 -44.87
N ALA A 12 13.84 -44.63 -43.74
CA ALA A 12 12.60 -44.72 -42.97
C ALA A 12 12.38 -43.39 -42.25
N LEU A 13 11.56 -42.52 -42.85
CA LEU A 13 11.07 -41.31 -42.20
C LEU A 13 10.04 -41.75 -41.14
N VAL A 14 10.47 -41.86 -39.89
CA VAL A 14 9.57 -42.01 -38.75
C VAL A 14 8.95 -40.63 -38.48
N LEU A 15 7.79 -40.38 -39.08
CA LEU A 15 6.92 -39.28 -38.67
C LEU A 15 6.32 -39.65 -37.31
N MET A 16 6.93 -39.17 -36.22
CA MET A 16 6.23 -39.11 -34.93
C MET A 16 5.26 -37.93 -34.98
N PRO A 17 3.93 -38.15 -34.80
CA PRO A 17 3.01 -37.05 -34.62
C PRO A 17 3.26 -36.44 -33.24
N GLY A 18 3.96 -35.31 -33.19
CA GLY A 18 3.99 -34.46 -32.02
C GLY A 18 2.61 -33.85 -31.82
N LEU A 19 1.75 -34.51 -31.05
CA LEU A 19 0.61 -33.88 -30.41
C LEU A 19 1.18 -32.86 -29.42
N VAL A 20 1.25 -31.59 -29.83
CA VAL A 20 1.41 -30.48 -28.90
C VAL A 20 0.09 -30.42 -28.12
N TRP A 21 0.08 -31.03 -26.94
CA TRP A 21 -1.02 -30.85 -25.99
C TRP A 21 -1.05 -29.36 -25.64
N ALA A 22 -2.19 -28.71 -25.89
CA ALA A 22 -2.37 -27.32 -25.49
C ALA A 22 -2.26 -27.26 -23.96
N ASP A 23 -1.38 -26.40 -23.46
CA ASP A 23 -1.18 -26.19 -22.03
C ASP A 23 -2.51 -25.78 -21.37
N ILE A 24 -2.92 -26.54 -20.35
CA ILE A 24 -4.22 -26.38 -19.67
C ILE A 24 -4.37 -24.95 -19.13
N ASN A 25 -3.30 -24.41 -18.54
CA ASN A 25 -3.28 -23.08 -17.94
C ASN A 25 -3.54 -21.98 -18.97
N SER A 26 -2.95 -22.10 -20.16
CA SER A 26 -3.10 -21.15 -21.27
C SER A 26 -4.55 -21.01 -21.74
N GLY A 27 -5.35 -22.07 -21.63
CA GLY A 27 -6.78 -22.03 -21.91
C GLY A 27 -7.60 -21.52 -20.72
N LEU A 28 -7.33 -22.08 -19.55
CA LEU A 28 -8.10 -21.88 -18.33
C LEU A 28 -8.00 -20.46 -17.77
N TYR A 29 -6.80 -19.85 -17.83
CA TYR A 29 -6.50 -18.55 -17.24
C TYR A 29 -6.54 -17.39 -18.24
N LYS A 30 -7.19 -17.56 -19.40
CA LYS A 30 -7.35 -16.45 -20.37
C LYS A 30 -8.01 -15.19 -19.77
N PRO A 31 -9.10 -15.29 -18.97
CA PRO A 31 -9.66 -14.12 -18.30
C PRO A 31 -8.66 -13.47 -17.34
N TYR A 32 -7.91 -14.26 -16.55
CA TYR A 32 -6.88 -13.73 -15.66
C TYR A 32 -5.74 -13.05 -16.43
N GLN A 33 -5.23 -13.67 -17.50
CA GLN A 33 -4.25 -13.05 -18.39
C GLN A 33 -4.72 -11.71 -18.95
N ARG A 34 -6.03 -11.56 -19.28
CA ARG A 34 -6.59 -10.27 -19.71
C ARG A 34 -6.48 -9.21 -18.61
N LEU A 35 -6.75 -9.55 -17.34
CA LEU A 35 -6.60 -8.62 -16.23
C LEU A 35 -5.15 -8.15 -16.09
N LEU A 36 -4.20 -9.07 -16.18
CA LEU A 36 -2.76 -8.75 -16.13
C LEU A 36 -2.37 -7.82 -17.27
N SER A 37 -2.69 -8.17 -18.51
CA SER A 37 -2.28 -7.37 -19.68
C SER A 37 -2.97 -6.00 -19.75
N SER A 38 -4.15 -5.83 -19.14
CA SER A 38 -4.88 -4.57 -19.16
C SER A 38 -4.49 -3.62 -18.02
N TYR A 39 -4.18 -4.15 -16.83
CA TYR A 39 -4.07 -3.34 -15.61
C TYR A 39 -2.77 -3.54 -14.84
N LEU A 40 -1.96 -4.54 -15.16
CA LEU A 40 -0.65 -4.68 -14.53
C LEU A 40 0.39 -3.83 -15.28
N ILE A 41 1.07 -2.98 -14.52
CA ILE A 41 2.17 -2.15 -15.00
C ILE A 41 3.46 -2.72 -14.43
N GLU A 42 4.30 -3.27 -15.29
CA GLU A 42 5.66 -3.67 -14.93
C GLU A 42 6.67 -2.55 -15.22
N ARG A 43 7.66 -2.40 -14.34
CA ARG A 43 8.83 -1.56 -14.58
C ARG A 43 10.11 -2.27 -14.20
N THR A 44 11.06 -2.26 -15.12
CA THR A 44 12.43 -2.71 -14.86
C THR A 44 13.23 -1.57 -14.22
N LEU A 45 13.80 -1.83 -13.04
CA LEU A 45 14.68 -0.93 -12.31
C LEU A 45 16.14 -1.08 -12.78
N PRO A 46 17.03 -0.12 -12.44
CA PRO A 46 18.47 -0.31 -12.62
C PRO A 46 18.95 -1.62 -12.00
N GLY A 47 19.90 -2.30 -12.66
CA GLY A 47 20.39 -3.61 -12.20
C GLY A 47 19.46 -4.79 -12.50
N ASP A 48 18.48 -4.62 -13.40
CA ASP A 48 17.50 -5.65 -13.77
C ASP A 48 16.56 -6.04 -12.62
N GLY A 49 16.27 -5.09 -11.73
CA GLY A 49 15.20 -5.23 -10.74
C GLY A 49 13.82 -5.18 -11.39
N LEU A 50 12.82 -5.78 -10.76
CA LEU A 50 11.44 -5.72 -11.22
C LEU A 50 10.54 -5.15 -10.12
N VAL A 51 9.70 -4.19 -10.48
CA VAL A 51 8.54 -3.79 -9.70
C VAL A 51 7.30 -3.86 -10.57
N SER A 52 6.16 -4.17 -9.96
CA SER A 52 4.87 -4.23 -10.62
C SER A 52 3.82 -3.51 -9.79
N ALA A 53 2.90 -2.81 -10.44
CA ALA A 53 1.71 -2.23 -9.80
C ALA A 53 0.46 -2.61 -10.59
N PHE A 54 -0.60 -2.99 -9.89
CA PHE A 54 -1.90 -3.23 -10.51
C PHE A 54 -2.76 -1.97 -10.42
N ASP A 55 -3.25 -1.47 -11.56
CA ASP A 55 -4.11 -0.29 -11.63
C ASP A 55 -5.56 -0.65 -11.28
N TYR A 56 -5.84 -0.71 -9.98
CA TYR A 56 -7.17 -1.03 -9.47
C TYR A 56 -8.23 -0.02 -9.89
N GLN A 57 -7.87 1.26 -10.06
CA GLN A 57 -8.83 2.30 -10.46
C GLN A 57 -9.27 2.10 -11.91
N ALA A 58 -8.32 1.86 -12.82
CA ALA A 58 -8.62 1.54 -14.21
C ALA A 58 -9.42 0.24 -14.34
N ALA A 59 -9.07 -0.79 -13.55
CA ALA A 59 -9.82 -2.04 -13.53
C ALA A 59 -11.28 -1.83 -13.09
N LEU A 60 -11.50 -1.09 -12.00
CA LEU A 60 -12.85 -0.80 -11.48
C LEU A 60 -13.69 0.09 -12.42
N ALA A 61 -13.04 0.85 -13.31
CA ALA A 61 -13.71 1.62 -14.33
C ALA A 61 -14.09 0.80 -15.59
N ASP A 62 -13.53 -0.41 -15.77
CA ASP A 62 -13.89 -1.28 -16.90
C ASP A 62 -15.24 -1.98 -16.67
N THR A 63 -16.19 -1.71 -17.57
CA THR A 63 -17.50 -2.36 -17.60
C THR A 63 -17.44 -3.88 -17.78
N ASP A 64 -16.37 -4.42 -18.36
CA ASP A 64 -16.17 -5.86 -18.56
C ASP A 64 -15.59 -6.57 -17.32
N LEU A 65 -15.14 -5.84 -16.30
CA LEU A 65 -14.43 -6.41 -15.15
C LEU A 65 -15.21 -7.54 -14.49
N VAL A 66 -16.47 -7.26 -14.10
CA VAL A 66 -17.34 -8.22 -13.40
C VAL A 66 -17.48 -9.51 -14.19
N SER A 67 -17.76 -9.39 -15.49
CA SER A 67 -17.90 -10.55 -16.38
C SER A 67 -16.60 -11.34 -16.54
N THR A 68 -15.44 -10.67 -16.47
CA THR A 68 -14.12 -11.30 -16.57
C THR A 68 -13.80 -12.12 -15.33
N LEU A 69 -14.06 -11.56 -14.14
CA LEU A 69 -13.92 -12.28 -12.87
C LEU A 69 -14.86 -13.48 -12.80
N GLU A 70 -16.15 -13.31 -13.16
CA GLU A 70 -17.13 -14.40 -13.19
C GLU A 70 -16.72 -15.55 -14.12
N ARG A 71 -16.21 -15.24 -15.32
CA ARG A 71 -15.72 -16.27 -16.25
C ARG A 71 -14.56 -17.05 -15.66
N GLN A 72 -13.60 -16.37 -15.00
CA GLN A 72 -12.47 -17.05 -14.37
C GLN A 72 -12.92 -17.94 -13.20
N ARG A 73 -13.75 -17.41 -12.30
CA ARG A 73 -14.31 -18.19 -11.17
C ARG A 73 -15.05 -19.42 -11.65
N LYS A 74 -15.92 -19.26 -12.65
CA LYS A 74 -16.67 -20.37 -13.22
C LYS A 74 -15.72 -21.44 -13.75
N ALA A 75 -14.73 -21.03 -14.53
CA ALA A 75 -13.74 -21.95 -15.10
C ALA A 75 -12.97 -22.73 -14.03
N LEU A 76 -12.57 -22.09 -12.92
CA LEU A 76 -11.92 -22.74 -11.79
C LEU A 76 -12.85 -23.67 -11.01
N SER A 77 -14.10 -23.24 -10.78
CA SER A 77 -15.09 -24.03 -10.04
C SER A 77 -15.48 -25.32 -10.73
N GLU A 78 -15.45 -25.34 -12.07
CA GLU A 78 -15.79 -26.50 -12.91
C GLU A 78 -14.55 -27.38 -13.25
N PHE A 79 -13.34 -26.93 -12.90
CA PHE A 79 -12.10 -27.61 -13.26
C PHE A 79 -11.85 -28.86 -12.40
N ASN A 80 -11.54 -29.99 -13.03
CA ASN A 80 -11.13 -31.20 -12.32
C ASN A 80 -9.64 -31.14 -11.94
N THR A 81 -9.33 -30.81 -10.68
CA THR A 81 -7.96 -30.75 -10.14
C THR A 81 -7.21 -32.08 -10.24
N GLY A 82 -7.92 -33.21 -10.28
CA GLY A 82 -7.33 -34.54 -10.49
C GLY A 82 -6.66 -34.72 -11.86
N ALA A 83 -6.90 -33.83 -12.82
CA ALA A 83 -6.23 -33.82 -14.12
C ALA A 83 -4.79 -33.28 -14.05
N LEU A 84 -4.36 -32.68 -12.93
CA LEU A 84 -3.04 -32.09 -12.77
C LEU A 84 -1.99 -33.16 -12.39
N GLU A 85 -1.55 -33.93 -13.38
CA GLU A 85 -0.63 -35.06 -13.17
C GLU A 85 0.86 -34.65 -13.19
N ALA A 86 1.23 -33.65 -13.99
CA ALA A 86 2.60 -33.17 -14.12
C ALA A 86 2.92 -32.00 -13.18
N ARG A 87 4.16 -31.96 -12.68
CA ARG A 87 4.62 -30.91 -11.75
C ARG A 87 4.39 -29.52 -12.32
N GLN A 88 4.87 -29.28 -13.54
CA GLN A 88 4.85 -27.94 -14.14
C GLN A 88 3.43 -27.44 -14.38
N GLU A 89 2.53 -28.32 -14.83
CA GLU A 89 1.12 -27.99 -15.03
C GLU A 89 0.44 -27.64 -13.70
N SER A 90 0.69 -28.45 -12.67
CA SER A 90 0.06 -28.30 -11.36
C SER A 90 0.56 -27.08 -10.60
N VAL A 91 1.89 -26.88 -10.53
CA VAL A 91 2.47 -25.70 -9.87
C VAL A 91 2.02 -24.41 -10.57
N ALA A 92 2.05 -24.37 -11.90
CA ALA A 92 1.56 -23.21 -12.66
C ALA A 92 0.07 -22.94 -12.38
N PHE A 93 -0.76 -23.98 -12.32
CA PHE A 93 -2.16 -23.86 -11.99
C PHE A 93 -2.39 -23.19 -10.63
N TRP A 94 -1.71 -23.67 -9.58
CA TRP A 94 -1.96 -23.17 -8.23
C TRP A 94 -1.37 -21.77 -7.99
N ILE A 95 -0.24 -21.43 -8.62
CA ILE A 95 0.29 -20.04 -8.58
C ILE A 95 -0.70 -19.08 -9.24
N ASN A 96 -1.23 -19.43 -10.42
CA ASN A 96 -2.22 -18.59 -11.10
C ASN A 96 -3.53 -18.47 -10.29
N ALA A 97 -4.00 -19.57 -9.68
CA ALA A 97 -5.19 -19.56 -8.84
C ALA A 97 -5.02 -18.58 -7.68
N TYR A 98 -3.91 -18.70 -6.93
CA TYR A 98 -3.60 -17.81 -5.80
C TYR A 98 -3.61 -16.35 -6.23
N ASN A 99 -2.82 -16.01 -7.25
CA ASN A 99 -2.65 -14.62 -7.68
C ASN A 99 -3.95 -14.02 -8.24
N PHE A 100 -4.74 -14.83 -8.96
CA PHE A 100 -6.07 -14.43 -9.41
C PHE A 100 -7.00 -14.14 -8.24
N PHE A 101 -7.09 -15.05 -7.27
CA PHE A 101 -8.00 -14.90 -6.13
C PHE A 101 -7.62 -13.72 -5.24
N MET A 102 -6.32 -13.43 -5.07
CA MET A 102 -5.88 -12.23 -4.37
C MET A 102 -6.37 -10.95 -5.06
N LEU A 103 -6.20 -10.84 -6.38
CA LEU A 103 -6.69 -9.68 -7.14
C LEU A 103 -8.21 -9.59 -7.14
N GLU A 104 -8.90 -10.70 -7.35
CA GLU A 104 -10.35 -10.78 -7.28
C GLU A 104 -10.87 -10.27 -5.94
N GLN A 105 -10.26 -10.71 -4.84
CA GLN A 105 -10.68 -10.31 -3.51
C GLN A 105 -10.57 -8.79 -3.32
N ILE A 106 -9.45 -8.19 -3.72
CA ILE A 106 -9.25 -6.72 -3.64
C ILE A 106 -10.29 -5.96 -4.47
N LEU A 107 -10.60 -6.48 -5.67
CA LEU A 107 -11.53 -5.84 -6.60
C LEU A 107 -13.00 -5.97 -6.19
N THR A 108 -13.35 -7.04 -5.46
CA THR A 108 -14.75 -7.39 -5.13
C THR A 108 -15.13 -7.09 -3.69
N GLU A 109 -14.28 -7.43 -2.72
CA GLU A 109 -14.53 -7.19 -1.31
C GLU A 109 -14.16 -5.76 -0.96
N ARG A 110 -14.95 -4.76 -1.36
CA ARG A 110 -14.67 -3.33 -1.08
C ARG A 110 -15.58 -2.80 0.04
N PRO A 111 -15.15 -2.82 1.32
CA PRO A 111 -15.92 -2.22 2.41
C PRO A 111 -16.27 -0.77 2.08
N ASP A 112 -17.54 -0.39 2.29
CA ASP A 112 -18.05 0.96 2.05
C ASP A 112 -17.91 1.44 0.59
N GLY A 113 -17.63 0.52 -0.36
CA GLY A 113 -17.48 0.81 -1.79
C GLY A 113 -16.08 1.25 -2.22
N TYR A 114 -15.11 1.34 -1.31
CA TYR A 114 -13.76 1.83 -1.56
C TYR A 114 -12.69 0.73 -1.47
N LEU A 115 -11.56 0.93 -2.15
CA LEU A 115 -10.36 0.13 -1.92
C LEU A 115 -9.80 0.42 -0.53
N VAL A 116 -9.31 -0.60 0.15
CA VAL A 116 -8.66 -0.45 1.46
C VAL A 116 -7.16 -0.15 1.29
N SER A 117 -6.55 0.42 2.32
CA SER A 117 -5.12 0.76 2.35
C SER A 117 -4.23 -0.44 2.71
N SER A 118 -4.77 -1.49 3.34
CA SER A 118 -4.02 -2.69 3.72
C SER A 118 -4.83 -3.95 3.47
N VAL A 119 -4.19 -5.01 2.96
CA VAL A 119 -4.84 -6.31 2.74
C VAL A 119 -5.46 -6.87 4.02
N TRP A 120 -4.89 -6.55 5.19
CA TRP A 120 -5.44 -6.90 6.50
C TRP A 120 -6.81 -6.29 6.77
N ASP A 121 -7.13 -5.13 6.18
CA ASP A 121 -8.40 -4.42 6.37
C ASP A 121 -9.59 -5.16 5.73
N TYR A 122 -9.34 -6.09 4.81
CA TYR A 122 -10.36 -7.01 4.28
C TYR A 122 -10.74 -8.11 5.30
N GLY A 123 -9.84 -8.45 6.23
CA GLY A 123 -9.96 -9.54 7.20
C GLY A 123 -10.70 -9.18 8.50
N GLY A 124 -10.46 -7.99 9.06
CA GLY A 124 -10.87 -7.68 10.44
C GLY A 124 -12.36 -7.33 10.66
N ARG A 125 -13.15 -7.07 9.61
CA ARG A 125 -14.50 -6.49 9.76
C ARG A 125 -15.68 -7.46 9.66
N VAL A 126 -15.47 -8.73 9.26
CA VAL A 126 -16.60 -9.60 8.85
C VAL A 126 -16.80 -10.82 9.75
N ASN A 127 -15.81 -11.25 10.55
CA ASN A 127 -15.96 -12.37 11.48
C ASN A 127 -14.94 -12.30 12.64
N PRO A 128 -15.36 -12.23 13.92
CA PRO A 128 -14.47 -12.22 15.08
C PRO A 128 -13.76 -13.57 15.35
N PHE A 129 -13.99 -14.60 14.53
CA PHE A 129 -13.39 -15.93 14.67
C PHE A 129 -12.42 -16.31 13.54
N VAL A 130 -12.13 -15.40 12.60
CA VAL A 130 -11.15 -15.62 11.53
C VAL A 130 -10.12 -14.50 11.61
N ASP A 131 -8.92 -14.84 12.06
CA ASP A 131 -7.86 -13.89 12.41
C ASP A 131 -7.21 -13.24 11.17
N SER A 132 -7.42 -13.81 9.97
CA SER A 132 -6.76 -13.37 8.75
C SER A 132 -7.62 -13.53 7.49
N VAL A 133 -7.56 -12.53 6.59
CA VAL A 133 -8.19 -12.56 5.26
C VAL A 133 -7.78 -13.80 4.46
N PHE A 134 -6.55 -14.28 4.67
CA PHE A 134 -5.94 -15.40 3.95
C PHE A 134 -6.49 -16.77 4.39
N GLU A 135 -7.17 -16.85 5.54
CA GLU A 135 -7.71 -18.09 6.11
C GLU A 135 -9.16 -18.35 5.70
N ARG A 136 -9.82 -17.38 5.05
CA ARG A 136 -11.22 -17.53 4.62
C ARG A 136 -11.34 -18.50 3.44
N GLU A 137 -12.13 -19.56 3.62
CA GLU A 137 -12.47 -20.54 2.56
C GLU A 137 -13.51 -20.01 1.56
N SER A 138 -13.18 -18.88 0.92
CA SER A 138 -14.08 -18.16 0.02
C SER A 138 -14.04 -18.67 -1.42
N PHE A 139 -12.98 -19.36 -1.82
CA PHE A 139 -12.71 -19.67 -3.23
C PHE A 139 -13.10 -21.09 -3.59
N VAL A 140 -13.74 -21.29 -4.74
CA VAL A 140 -14.20 -22.62 -5.19
C VAL A 140 -13.37 -23.09 -6.38
N ILE A 141 -12.72 -24.24 -6.24
CA ILE A 141 -11.91 -24.88 -7.27
C ILE A 141 -12.32 -26.36 -7.34
N GLY A 142 -12.77 -26.82 -8.50
CA GLY A 142 -13.23 -28.21 -8.68
C GLY A 142 -14.34 -28.66 -7.73
N GLY A 143 -15.19 -27.72 -7.29
CA GLY A 143 -16.28 -27.97 -6.33
C GLY A 143 -15.86 -27.96 -4.86
N GLU A 144 -14.57 -27.85 -4.54
CA GLU A 144 -14.06 -27.75 -3.19
C GLU A 144 -13.73 -26.30 -2.82
N ARG A 145 -13.80 -25.98 -1.51
CA ARG A 145 -13.51 -24.64 -1.00
C ARG A 145 -12.05 -24.55 -0.55
N PHE A 146 -11.39 -23.45 -0.92
CA PHE A 146 -10.02 -23.16 -0.58
C PHE A 146 -9.89 -21.75 0.01
N SER A 147 -8.93 -21.59 0.91
CA SER A 147 -8.39 -20.30 1.32
C SER A 147 -7.07 -20.02 0.60
N LEU A 148 -6.60 -18.78 0.57
CA LEU A 148 -5.27 -18.46 0.01
C LEU A 148 -4.17 -19.20 0.78
N ASN A 149 -4.30 -19.30 2.11
CA ASN A 149 -3.37 -20.05 2.95
C ASN A 149 -3.37 -21.55 2.64
N GLU A 150 -4.53 -22.15 2.33
CA GLU A 150 -4.60 -23.55 1.91
C GLU A 150 -3.91 -23.77 0.56
N ILE A 151 -4.09 -22.86 -0.41
CA ILE A 151 -3.40 -22.94 -1.71
C ILE A 151 -1.88 -22.85 -1.53
N GLU A 152 -1.40 -21.89 -0.74
CA GLU A 152 0.02 -21.65 -0.53
C GLU A 152 0.68 -22.71 0.35
N LYS A 153 0.18 -22.92 1.57
CA LYS A 153 0.81 -23.78 2.58
C LYS A 153 0.29 -25.22 2.58
N GLY A 154 -0.97 -25.42 2.21
CA GLY A 154 -1.57 -26.76 2.12
C GLY A 154 -1.17 -27.49 0.83
N VAL A 155 -1.20 -26.79 -0.30
CA VAL A 155 -0.91 -27.37 -1.62
C VAL A 155 0.53 -27.10 -2.07
N LEU A 156 0.88 -25.86 -2.40
CA LEU A 156 2.15 -25.51 -3.07
C LEU A 156 3.39 -25.82 -2.22
N LEU A 157 3.32 -25.53 -0.91
CA LEU A 157 4.40 -25.73 0.06
C LEU A 157 4.12 -26.87 1.04
N GLY A 158 2.99 -27.57 0.89
CA GLY A 158 2.54 -28.59 1.81
C GLY A 158 3.19 -29.96 1.62
N GLU A 159 2.92 -30.87 2.56
CA GLU A 159 3.50 -32.22 2.61
C GLU A 159 3.21 -33.04 1.34
N GLY A 160 2.04 -32.83 0.72
CA GLY A 160 1.66 -33.50 -0.52
C GLY A 160 2.63 -33.18 -1.66
N TYR A 161 3.01 -31.91 -1.83
CA TYR A 161 4.00 -31.50 -2.82
C TYR A 161 5.42 -31.89 -2.41
N GLN A 162 5.75 -31.80 -1.13
CA GLN A 162 7.04 -32.22 -0.60
C GLN A 162 7.31 -33.71 -0.89
N SER A 163 6.35 -34.59 -0.60
CA SER A 163 6.47 -36.05 -0.81
C SER A 163 6.65 -36.44 -2.28
N ARG A 164 6.18 -35.60 -3.22
CA ARG A 164 6.36 -35.77 -4.67
C ARG A 164 7.65 -35.14 -5.20
N GLY A 165 8.40 -34.43 -4.37
CA GLY A 165 9.55 -33.63 -4.79
C GLY A 165 9.15 -32.40 -5.62
N TRP A 166 7.95 -31.88 -5.40
CA TRP A 166 7.38 -30.76 -6.17
C TRP A 166 7.50 -29.42 -5.45
N LYS A 167 7.62 -29.43 -4.12
CA LYS A 167 7.84 -28.25 -3.27
C LYS A 167 9.04 -27.44 -3.79
N ASP A 168 8.88 -26.14 -3.95
CA ASP A 168 9.88 -25.23 -4.53
C ASP A 168 9.89 -23.91 -3.75
N SER A 169 11.01 -23.56 -3.13
CA SER A 169 11.12 -22.35 -2.31
C SER A 169 11.01 -21.05 -3.12
N ARG A 170 11.15 -21.10 -4.46
CA ARG A 170 10.91 -19.95 -5.35
C ARG A 170 9.43 -19.57 -5.43
N ILE A 171 8.51 -20.42 -4.96
CA ILE A 171 7.07 -20.10 -4.88
C ILE A 171 6.83 -18.83 -4.05
N HIS A 172 7.62 -18.59 -2.99
CA HIS A 172 7.60 -17.35 -2.20
C HIS A 172 7.88 -16.08 -3.01
N PHE A 173 8.47 -16.24 -4.19
CA PHE A 173 8.75 -15.18 -5.16
C PHE A 173 7.79 -15.21 -6.37
N ALA A 174 6.71 -15.99 -6.32
CA ALA A 174 5.75 -16.16 -7.42
C ALA A 174 4.30 -15.93 -6.99
N VAL A 175 3.96 -16.26 -5.74
CA VAL A 175 2.67 -15.88 -5.15
C VAL A 175 2.75 -14.45 -4.60
N ASN A 176 1.82 -13.60 -5.01
CA ASN A 176 1.75 -12.21 -4.60
C ASN A 176 0.56 -12.01 -3.65
N CYS A 177 0.87 -11.80 -2.38
CA CYS A 177 -0.10 -11.57 -1.30
C CYS A 177 -0.63 -10.12 -1.24
N ALA A 178 -0.30 -9.28 -2.23
CA ALA A 178 -0.56 -7.84 -2.27
C ALA A 178 0.00 -7.03 -1.07
N SER A 179 1.04 -7.54 -0.40
CA SER A 179 1.86 -6.78 0.56
C SER A 179 3.01 -6.07 -0.15
N VAL A 180 3.49 -4.95 0.42
CA VAL A 180 4.67 -4.21 -0.07
C VAL A 180 5.92 -5.09 -0.12
N GLY A 181 6.05 -6.06 0.80
CA GLY A 181 7.18 -7.00 0.85
C GLY A 181 7.02 -8.24 -0.04
N CYS A 182 5.89 -8.38 -0.75
CA CYS A 182 5.66 -9.49 -1.65
C CYS A 182 6.37 -9.26 -3.00
N PRO A 183 6.82 -10.34 -3.67
CA PRO A 183 7.50 -10.28 -4.96
C PRO A 183 6.60 -9.63 -6.02
N PRO A 184 7.17 -8.97 -7.05
CA PRO A 184 6.38 -8.40 -8.13
C PRO A 184 5.55 -9.48 -8.83
N LEU A 185 4.29 -9.13 -9.14
CA LEU A 185 3.43 -9.93 -9.99
C LEU A 185 3.93 -9.83 -11.44
N ARG A 186 3.82 -10.91 -12.21
CA ARG A 186 4.20 -10.94 -13.62
C ARG A 186 3.01 -10.61 -14.53
N ASP A 187 3.28 -9.95 -15.65
CA ASP A 187 2.29 -9.61 -16.68
C ASP A 187 1.83 -10.83 -17.51
N GLN A 188 2.41 -11.99 -17.25
CA GLN A 188 2.11 -13.26 -17.88
C GLN A 188 1.72 -14.31 -16.85
N ILE A 189 0.72 -15.11 -17.19
CA ILE A 189 0.37 -16.29 -16.41
C ILE A 189 1.47 -17.36 -16.46
N TYR A 190 1.54 -18.16 -15.41
CA TYR A 190 2.38 -19.35 -15.39
C TYR A 190 1.74 -20.47 -16.23
N THR A 191 2.56 -21.18 -16.97
CA THR A 191 2.19 -22.33 -17.83
C THR A 191 3.25 -23.40 -17.62
N ALA A 192 2.97 -24.64 -18.02
CA ALA A 192 3.95 -25.71 -17.93
C ALA A 192 5.23 -25.40 -18.73
N ALA A 193 5.10 -24.63 -19.82
CA ALA A 193 6.20 -24.28 -20.71
C ALA A 193 7.09 -23.15 -20.16
N ASN A 194 6.53 -22.19 -19.41
CA ASN A 194 7.27 -21.02 -18.92
C ASN A 194 7.55 -21.04 -17.41
N LEU A 195 7.01 -22.02 -16.65
CA LEU A 195 7.10 -22.06 -15.19
C LEU A 195 8.52 -21.87 -14.67
N GLU A 196 9.46 -22.71 -15.12
CA GLU A 196 10.84 -22.67 -14.63
C GLU A 196 11.53 -21.34 -14.93
N GLY A 197 11.33 -20.82 -16.15
CA GLY A 197 11.88 -19.54 -16.58
C GLY A 197 11.34 -18.38 -15.76
N LEU A 198 10.01 -18.34 -15.52
CA LEU A 198 9.40 -17.27 -14.72
C LEU A 198 9.76 -17.37 -13.23
N LEU A 199 9.86 -18.57 -12.65
CA LEU A 199 10.30 -18.74 -11.26
C LEU A 199 11.73 -18.26 -11.06
N GLU A 200 12.64 -18.66 -11.95
CA GLU A 200 14.04 -18.22 -11.91
C GLU A 200 14.17 -16.72 -12.13
N GLU A 201 13.52 -16.20 -13.19
CA GLU A 201 13.57 -14.78 -13.52
C GLU A 201 13.01 -13.93 -12.38
N ASN A 202 11.81 -14.26 -11.85
CA ASN A 202 11.18 -13.43 -10.83
C ASN A 202 11.97 -13.43 -9.52
N THR A 203 12.49 -14.59 -9.10
CA THR A 203 13.35 -14.70 -7.91
C THR A 203 14.61 -13.84 -8.07
N ARG A 204 15.29 -13.97 -9.22
CA ARG A 204 16.52 -13.20 -9.52
C ARG A 204 16.25 -11.69 -9.53
N ARG A 205 15.18 -11.27 -10.20
CA ARG A 205 14.83 -9.85 -10.36
C ARG A 205 14.33 -9.23 -9.05
N ALA A 206 13.68 -10.00 -8.18
CA ALA A 206 13.32 -9.55 -6.84
C ALA A 206 14.57 -9.14 -6.04
N PHE A 207 15.65 -9.93 -6.08
CA PHE A 207 16.92 -9.62 -5.40
C PHE A 207 17.68 -8.42 -5.95
N ASN A 208 17.32 -7.93 -7.12
CA ASN A 208 17.85 -6.69 -7.68
C ASN A 208 16.99 -5.47 -7.27
N THR A 209 16.16 -5.58 -6.23
CA THR A 209 15.35 -4.48 -5.68
C THR A 209 15.71 -4.22 -4.21
N GLN A 210 15.71 -2.95 -3.84
CA GLN A 210 15.92 -2.54 -2.44
C GLN A 210 14.80 -2.98 -1.50
N HIS A 211 13.66 -3.45 -2.00
CA HIS A 211 12.58 -3.99 -1.18
C HIS A 211 12.86 -5.41 -0.68
N HIS A 212 13.64 -6.19 -1.43
CA HIS A 212 13.88 -7.60 -1.11
C HIS A 212 15.31 -7.89 -0.64
N LEU A 213 16.27 -7.05 -1.04
CA LEU A 213 17.67 -7.21 -0.65
C LEU A 213 18.40 -5.86 -0.61
N ARG A 214 19.07 -5.56 0.50
CA ARG A 214 20.01 -4.43 0.64
C ARG A 214 21.32 -4.93 1.22
N VAL A 215 22.43 -4.35 0.79
CA VAL A 215 23.75 -4.61 1.36
C VAL A 215 24.30 -3.29 1.87
N THR A 216 24.53 -3.18 3.18
CA THR A 216 25.08 -1.98 3.81
C THR A 216 26.26 -2.38 4.67
N GLY A 217 27.47 -1.94 4.29
CA GLY A 217 28.70 -2.34 4.96
C GLY A 217 28.90 -3.86 4.91
N ASP A 218 28.93 -4.50 6.07
CA ASP A 218 29.13 -5.95 6.24
C ASP A 218 27.81 -6.70 6.52
N THR A 219 26.67 -6.01 6.44
CA THR A 219 25.36 -6.56 6.76
C THR A 219 24.50 -6.70 5.50
N LEU A 220 23.95 -7.90 5.32
CA LEU A 220 22.94 -8.22 4.32
C LEU A 220 21.56 -8.08 4.95
N TYR A 221 20.72 -7.19 4.40
CA TYR A 221 19.33 -7.05 4.80
C TYR A 221 18.44 -7.74 3.76
N GLY A 222 17.73 -8.80 4.16
CA GLY A 222 16.77 -9.51 3.29
C GLY A 222 15.32 -9.21 3.65
N THR A 223 14.37 -9.42 2.73
CA THR A 223 12.93 -9.37 3.05
C THR A 223 12.55 -10.30 4.22
N GLU A 224 11.54 -9.91 5.01
CA GLU A 224 10.98 -10.71 6.10
C GLU A 224 10.43 -12.08 5.65
N LEU A 225 10.21 -12.30 4.34
CA LEU A 225 9.91 -13.64 3.80
C LEU A 225 10.95 -14.68 4.26
N PHE A 226 12.24 -14.30 4.30
CA PHE A 226 13.32 -15.16 4.76
C PHE A 226 13.30 -15.50 6.24
N LYS A 227 12.56 -14.72 7.04
CA LYS A 227 12.33 -14.96 8.46
C LYS A 227 11.11 -15.84 8.66
N TRP A 228 10.00 -15.52 8.00
CA TRP A 228 8.74 -16.26 8.12
C TRP A 228 8.82 -17.66 7.53
N TYR A 229 9.52 -17.81 6.40
CA TYR A 229 9.63 -19.07 5.64
C TYR A 229 11.06 -19.62 5.63
N LYS A 230 11.83 -19.32 6.68
CA LYS A 230 13.24 -19.69 6.80
C LYS A 230 13.51 -21.16 6.50
N GLU A 231 12.65 -22.05 6.98
CA GLU A 231 12.79 -23.50 6.84
C GLU A 231 12.79 -23.93 5.37
N ASP A 232 11.94 -23.34 4.53
CA ASP A 232 11.85 -23.68 3.10
C ASP A 232 13.15 -23.31 2.35
N PHE A 233 13.74 -22.17 2.67
CA PHE A 233 15.00 -21.73 2.06
C PHE A 233 16.20 -22.55 2.54
N VAL A 234 16.21 -22.93 3.82
CA VAL A 234 17.24 -23.79 4.41
C VAL A 234 17.15 -25.21 3.86
N GLU A 235 15.94 -25.76 3.70
CA GLU A 235 15.71 -27.08 3.09
C GLU A 235 16.22 -27.10 1.64
N ALA A 236 15.97 -26.04 0.88
CA ALA A 236 16.34 -25.97 -0.53
C ALA A 236 17.86 -25.84 -0.76
N GLU A 237 18.55 -24.97 -0.01
CA GLU A 237 19.93 -24.55 -0.32
C GLU A 237 20.89 -24.61 0.88
N GLY A 238 20.44 -25.13 2.02
CA GLY A 238 21.21 -25.26 3.26
C GLY A 238 21.32 -23.97 4.10
N SER A 239 21.07 -22.80 3.51
CA SER A 239 20.93 -21.53 4.23
C SER A 239 20.23 -20.46 3.38
N VAL A 240 19.64 -19.46 4.03
CA VAL A 240 19.10 -18.26 3.35
C VAL A 240 20.15 -17.59 2.46
N ARG A 241 21.39 -17.48 2.95
CA ARG A 241 22.50 -16.90 2.17
C ARG A 241 22.83 -17.72 0.91
N ALA A 242 22.83 -19.05 1.03
CA ALA A 242 23.07 -19.93 -0.11
C ALA A 242 21.93 -19.80 -1.14
N PHE A 243 20.69 -19.71 -0.68
CA PHE A 243 19.53 -19.44 -1.55
C PHE A 243 19.66 -18.12 -2.30
N ILE A 244 19.97 -17.03 -1.60
CA ILE A 244 20.17 -15.72 -2.24
C ILE A 244 21.31 -15.81 -3.27
N ARG A 245 22.45 -16.40 -2.92
CA ARG A 245 23.59 -16.53 -3.85
C ARG A 245 23.30 -17.41 -5.06
N ARG A 246 22.43 -18.41 -4.91
CA ARG A 246 22.06 -19.34 -5.99
C ARG A 246 21.23 -18.66 -7.08
N TRP A 247 20.38 -17.72 -6.70
CA TRP A 247 19.37 -17.13 -7.58
C TRP A 247 19.56 -15.65 -7.87
N ALA A 248 20.38 -14.93 -7.09
CA ALA A 248 20.72 -13.54 -7.38
C ALA A 248 21.62 -13.40 -8.62
N SER A 249 21.71 -12.17 -9.15
CA SER A 249 22.70 -11.86 -10.20
C SER A 249 24.14 -12.05 -9.67
N ASP A 250 25.09 -12.35 -10.56
CA ASP A 250 26.49 -12.59 -10.18
C ASP A 250 27.06 -11.47 -9.29
N SER A 251 26.80 -10.22 -9.67
CA SER A 251 27.18 -9.04 -8.89
C SER A 251 26.59 -9.06 -7.47
N VAL A 252 25.30 -9.34 -7.34
CA VAL A 252 24.64 -9.40 -6.03
C VAL A 252 25.18 -10.58 -5.21
N ALA A 253 25.37 -11.75 -5.82
CA ALA A 253 25.92 -12.93 -5.17
C ALA A 253 27.35 -12.69 -4.63
N GLU A 254 28.19 -11.94 -5.37
CA GLU A 254 29.52 -11.52 -4.93
C GLU A 254 29.49 -10.51 -3.77
N HIS A 255 28.50 -9.59 -3.75
CA HIS A 255 28.30 -8.69 -2.61
C HIS A 255 27.84 -9.47 -1.37
N VAL A 256 26.86 -10.36 -1.53
CA VAL A 256 26.35 -11.22 -0.46
C VAL A 256 27.47 -12.07 0.15
N ALA A 257 28.36 -12.63 -0.68
CA ALA A 257 29.49 -13.44 -0.21
C ALA A 257 30.49 -12.67 0.67
N ARG A 258 30.50 -11.32 0.60
CA ARG A 258 31.38 -10.45 1.38
C ARG A 258 30.79 -9.97 2.70
N THR A 259 29.51 -10.24 2.96
CA THR A 259 28.81 -9.83 4.20
C THR A 259 28.95 -10.88 5.30
N ALA A 260 29.17 -10.45 6.54
CA ALA A 260 29.22 -11.30 7.74
C ALA A 260 27.84 -11.47 8.40
N GLU A 261 27.02 -10.42 8.41
CA GLU A 261 25.73 -10.40 9.12
C GLU A 261 24.54 -10.50 8.18
N LEU A 262 23.50 -11.22 8.60
CA LEU A 262 22.21 -11.29 7.92
C LEU A 262 21.18 -10.73 8.89
N ASP A 263 20.57 -9.64 8.49
CA ASP A 263 19.44 -9.03 9.17
C ASP A 263 18.27 -8.95 8.18
N TYR A 264 17.12 -8.49 8.65
CA TYR A 264 15.93 -8.36 7.83
C TYR A 264 15.59 -6.89 7.61
N ILE A 265 15.06 -6.59 6.43
CA ILE A 265 14.49 -5.28 6.13
C ILE A 265 13.25 -5.17 7.01
N ASP A 266 13.39 -4.49 8.15
CA ASP A 266 12.26 -4.17 9.02
C ASP A 266 11.22 -3.40 8.20
N TYR A 267 9.95 -3.69 8.45
CA TYR A 267 8.90 -2.76 8.03
C TYR A 267 9.03 -1.55 8.93
N ASP A 268 9.64 -0.49 8.43
CA ASP A 268 9.90 0.78 9.11
C ASP A 268 8.61 1.60 9.32
N THR A 269 7.47 0.94 9.51
CA THR A 269 6.16 1.57 9.71
C THR A 269 6.08 2.25 11.08
N VAL A 270 5.81 3.55 11.07
CA VAL A 270 5.54 4.33 12.29
C VAL A 270 4.05 4.41 12.55
N VAL A 271 3.60 3.88 13.70
CA VAL A 271 2.20 4.03 14.16
C VAL A 271 2.12 5.09 15.26
N LEU A 272 1.45 6.19 14.96
CA LEU A 272 1.24 7.30 15.89
C LEU A 272 -0.06 7.10 16.67
N VAL A 273 0.04 7.11 18.00
CA VAL A 273 -1.10 6.86 18.88
C VAL A 273 -1.42 8.13 19.67
N PRO A 274 -2.44 8.92 19.27
CA PRO A 274 -2.91 10.06 20.07
C PRO A 274 -3.60 9.57 21.35
N ALA A 275 -3.84 10.47 22.32
CA ALA A 275 -4.57 10.10 23.53
C ALA A 275 -6.04 9.71 23.25
N GLY A 276 -6.71 10.39 22.33
CA GLY A 276 -8.10 10.10 21.93
C GLY A 276 -9.15 10.58 22.92
N THR A 277 -8.78 11.49 23.82
CA THR A 277 -9.59 11.98 24.94
C THR A 277 -10.16 13.39 24.73
N GLY A 278 -9.73 14.08 23.67
CA GLY A 278 -10.23 15.39 23.27
C GLY A 278 -10.09 15.64 21.78
N SER A 279 -10.84 16.62 21.27
CA SER A 279 -10.87 17.00 19.85
C SER A 279 -9.56 17.57 19.31
N THR A 280 -8.62 17.94 20.19
CA THR A 280 -7.30 18.43 19.77
C THR A 280 -6.24 17.34 19.72
N ASP A 281 -6.48 16.16 20.31
CA ASP A 281 -5.45 15.12 20.49
C ASP A 281 -4.97 14.55 19.15
N PHE A 282 -5.90 14.41 18.18
CA PHE A 282 -5.56 13.97 16.83
C PHE A 282 -4.53 14.90 16.18
N GLY A 283 -4.66 16.22 16.37
CA GLY A 283 -3.73 17.19 15.80
C GLY A 283 -2.28 16.98 16.23
N SER A 284 -2.06 16.45 17.45
CA SER A 284 -0.70 16.17 17.93
C SER A 284 -0.06 15.04 17.15
N ALA A 285 -0.82 13.95 16.93
CA ALA A 285 -0.37 12.86 16.07
C ALA A 285 -0.22 13.32 14.62
N ALA A 286 -1.16 14.10 14.09
CA ALA A 286 -1.08 14.63 12.73
C ALA A 286 0.14 15.53 12.51
N ARG A 287 0.57 16.31 13.52
CA ARG A 287 1.78 17.12 13.44
C ARG A 287 3.05 16.26 13.38
N VAL A 288 3.10 15.18 14.15
CA VAL A 288 4.22 14.21 14.08
C VAL A 288 4.20 13.47 12.75
N TYR A 289 3.03 13.03 12.29
CA TYR A 289 2.80 12.40 10.99
C TYR A 289 3.36 13.28 9.86
N TRP A 290 2.92 14.55 9.82
CA TRP A 290 3.39 15.51 8.83
C TRP A 290 4.90 15.69 8.88
N THR A 291 5.50 15.66 10.07
CA THR A 291 6.97 15.76 10.22
C THR A 291 7.68 14.56 9.60
N PHE A 292 7.17 13.33 9.77
CA PHE A 292 7.73 12.15 9.08
C PHE A 292 7.65 12.29 7.57
N LYS A 293 6.49 12.73 7.04
CA LYS A 293 6.29 12.98 5.60
C LYS A 293 7.23 14.06 5.06
N VAL A 294 7.39 15.16 5.79
CA VAL A 294 8.37 16.23 5.49
C VAL A 294 9.80 15.69 5.47
N LEU A 295 10.13 14.69 6.27
CA LEU A 295 11.45 14.07 6.29
C LEU A 295 11.59 12.89 5.31
N GLY A 296 10.60 12.68 4.43
CA GLY A 296 10.62 11.65 3.38
C GLY A 296 10.22 10.25 3.84
N HIS A 297 9.67 10.12 5.05
CA HIS A 297 9.23 8.85 5.59
C HIS A 297 7.73 8.63 5.36
N GLU A 298 7.42 7.78 4.37
CA GLU A 298 6.06 7.56 3.87
C GLU A 298 5.25 6.56 4.70
N ALA A 299 5.92 5.57 5.33
CA ALA A 299 5.27 4.48 6.05
C ALA A 299 4.82 4.91 7.46
N VAL A 300 4.05 5.99 7.57
CA VAL A 300 3.52 6.48 8.84
C VAL A 300 1.99 6.39 8.83
N THR A 301 1.37 6.07 9.97
CA THR A 301 -0.08 5.99 10.14
C THR A 301 -0.51 6.49 11.51
N ILE A 302 -1.80 6.81 11.68
CA ILE A 302 -2.38 7.30 12.94
C ILE A 302 -3.49 6.36 13.39
N LEU A 303 -3.42 5.88 14.64
CA LEU A 303 -4.51 5.10 15.23
C LEU A 303 -5.73 5.99 15.49
N ASN A 304 -6.78 5.86 14.67
CA ASN A 304 -8.02 6.61 14.86
C ASN A 304 -8.71 6.21 16.18
N GLY A 305 -9.08 7.20 17.00
CA GLY A 305 -9.54 7.00 18.38
C GLY A 305 -8.43 6.91 19.42
N GLY A 306 -7.17 6.76 18.98
CA GLY A 306 -6.00 6.77 19.85
C GLY A 306 -6.02 5.70 20.95
N PHE A 307 -5.27 5.97 22.01
CA PHE A 307 -5.15 5.08 23.16
C PHE A 307 -6.48 4.91 23.91
N ALA A 308 -7.32 5.95 23.98
CA ALA A 308 -8.65 5.86 24.56
C ALA A 308 -9.54 4.86 23.79
N GLY A 309 -9.53 4.93 22.46
CA GLY A 309 -10.25 3.99 21.59
C GLY A 309 -9.72 2.57 21.70
N TRP A 310 -8.39 2.40 21.76
CA TRP A 310 -7.75 1.11 22.00
C TRP A 310 -8.26 0.43 23.29
N LYS A 311 -8.28 1.18 24.39
CA LYS A 311 -8.83 0.70 25.67
C LYS A 311 -10.33 0.42 25.61
N ALA A 312 -11.10 1.29 24.97
CA ALA A 312 -12.55 1.12 24.84
C ALA A 312 -12.92 -0.14 24.04
N ALA A 313 -12.08 -0.53 23.08
CA ALA A 313 -12.21 -1.78 22.33
C ALA A 313 -11.78 -3.04 23.11
N GLY A 314 -11.28 -2.90 24.34
CA GLY A 314 -10.88 -4.02 25.19
C GLY A 314 -9.53 -4.64 24.85
N TYR A 315 -8.70 -3.98 24.04
CA TYR A 315 -7.37 -4.47 23.72
C TYR A 315 -6.40 -4.38 24.91
N GLN A 316 -5.39 -5.25 24.90
CA GLN A 316 -4.40 -5.32 25.97
C GLN A 316 -3.58 -4.04 26.08
N VAL A 317 -3.28 -3.64 27.31
CA VAL A 317 -2.38 -2.53 27.63
C VAL A 317 -1.35 -3.00 28.65
N THR A 318 -0.17 -2.38 28.61
CA THR A 318 0.90 -2.62 29.59
C THR A 318 1.13 -1.35 30.39
N GLU A 319 1.48 -1.50 31.66
CA GLU A 319 1.86 -0.42 32.57
C GLU A 319 3.29 -0.61 33.05
N GLY A 320 3.98 0.49 33.39
CA GLY A 320 5.36 0.48 33.86
C GLY A 320 6.29 1.33 33.00
N ASP A 321 7.58 1.24 33.26
CA ASP A 321 8.59 1.96 32.48
C ASP A 321 8.62 1.42 31.04
N GLY A 322 8.53 2.33 30.07
CA GLY A 322 8.65 1.97 28.66
C GLY A 322 9.99 1.30 28.37
N ALA A 323 9.97 0.24 27.57
CA ALA A 323 11.21 -0.38 27.12
C ALA A 323 12.08 0.67 26.40
N ARG A 324 13.38 0.71 26.72
CA ARG A 324 14.33 1.45 25.88
C ARG A 324 14.41 0.71 24.56
N LEU A 325 13.75 1.25 23.55
CA LEU A 325 13.87 0.75 22.18
C LEU A 325 15.31 0.95 21.70
N PRO A 326 15.87 -0.01 20.94
CA PRO A 326 17.16 0.18 20.30
C PRO A 326 17.10 1.41 19.38
N VAL A 327 18.15 2.21 19.39
CA VAL A 327 18.29 3.32 18.46
C VAL A 327 18.59 2.75 17.08
N THR A 328 17.90 3.25 16.05
CA THR A 328 18.18 2.93 14.65
C THR A 328 18.67 4.17 13.90
N GLN A 329 19.29 3.97 12.75
CA GLN A 329 19.63 5.07 11.84
C GLN A 329 18.36 5.50 11.09
N PHE A 330 18.14 6.82 10.98
CA PHE A 330 17.05 7.41 10.21
C PHE A 330 17.64 8.33 9.16
N ASP A 331 17.51 7.94 7.89
CA ASP A 331 17.94 8.74 6.75
C ASP A 331 16.79 9.65 6.33
N ALA A 332 16.94 10.96 6.56
CA ALA A 332 15.92 11.96 6.27
C ALA A 332 16.16 12.65 4.93
N GLU A 333 15.12 12.78 4.11
CA GLU A 333 15.12 13.59 2.89
C GLU A 333 14.02 14.65 2.96
N LEU A 334 14.41 15.92 2.99
CA LEU A 334 13.48 17.03 3.16
C LEU A 334 12.56 17.20 1.94
N GLN A 335 11.26 17.09 2.17
CA GLN A 335 10.20 17.28 1.18
C GLN A 335 9.67 18.71 1.24
N ASP A 336 10.44 19.66 0.67
CA ASP A 336 10.15 21.10 0.75
C ASP A 336 8.73 21.47 0.29
N HIS A 337 8.16 20.74 -0.67
CA HIS A 337 6.82 21.00 -1.21
C HIS A 337 5.69 20.84 -0.18
N LEU A 338 5.93 20.16 0.95
CA LEU A 338 4.97 19.98 2.05
C LEU A 338 4.99 21.14 3.07
N ILE A 339 5.98 22.03 2.98
CA ILE A 339 6.18 23.17 3.86
C ILE A 339 5.84 24.44 3.09
N ALA A 340 4.92 25.24 3.61
CA ALA A 340 4.67 26.57 3.05
C ALA A 340 5.46 27.62 3.81
N SER A 341 6.19 28.47 3.08
CA SER A 341 6.92 29.61 3.68
C SER A 341 6.00 30.82 3.87
N LEU A 342 6.41 31.76 4.73
CA LEU A 342 5.74 33.05 4.88
C LEU A 342 5.63 33.81 3.53
N ASP A 343 6.68 33.78 2.72
CA ASP A 343 6.70 34.42 1.41
C ASP A 343 5.73 33.74 0.43
N GLU A 344 5.64 32.41 0.47
CA GLU A 344 4.64 31.65 -0.31
C GLU A 344 3.22 32.01 0.11
N VAL A 345 2.94 32.11 1.41
CA VAL A 345 1.61 32.53 1.92
C VAL A 345 1.29 33.96 1.49
N GLN A 346 2.27 34.86 1.51
CA GLN A 346 2.08 36.24 1.05
C GLN A 346 1.76 36.29 -0.45
N ALA A 347 2.46 35.49 -1.26
CA ALA A 347 2.20 35.36 -2.69
C ALA A 347 0.86 34.67 -2.99
N ALA A 348 0.48 33.65 -2.21
CA ALA A 348 -0.75 32.88 -2.34
C ALA A 348 -2.02 33.75 -2.30
N ARG A 349 -1.95 34.90 -1.63
CA ARG A 349 -3.05 35.88 -1.59
C ARG A 349 -3.32 36.56 -2.93
N GLU A 350 -2.35 36.56 -3.83
CA GLU A 350 -2.42 37.19 -5.15
C GLU A 350 -2.51 36.15 -6.29
N THR A 351 -2.35 34.85 -5.97
CA THR A 351 -2.44 33.74 -6.94
C THR A 351 -3.72 32.94 -6.74
N GLN A 352 -3.95 31.91 -7.57
CA GLN A 352 -5.08 30.98 -7.40
C GLN A 352 -4.86 29.94 -6.28
N ALA A 353 -3.85 30.11 -5.42
CA ALA A 353 -3.64 29.23 -4.27
C ALA A 353 -4.70 29.44 -3.18
N GLN A 354 -5.05 28.39 -2.45
CA GLN A 354 -6.10 28.40 -1.44
C GLN A 354 -5.48 28.42 -0.05
N LEU A 355 -5.80 29.42 0.77
CA LEU A 355 -5.42 29.45 2.18
C LEU A 355 -6.55 28.84 3.03
N VAL A 356 -6.21 27.90 3.91
CA VAL A 356 -7.17 27.19 4.76
C VAL A 356 -6.85 27.43 6.23
N ASP A 357 -7.78 28.03 6.95
CA ASP A 357 -7.66 28.34 8.38
C ASP A 357 -8.33 27.26 9.22
N ALA A 358 -7.51 26.48 9.92
CA ALA A 358 -7.93 25.34 10.74
C ALA A 358 -8.50 25.74 12.12
N ARG A 359 -8.49 27.04 12.45
CA ARG A 359 -8.92 27.51 13.77
C ARG A 359 -10.44 27.53 13.90
N PRO A 360 -10.97 27.46 15.14
CA PRO A 360 -12.38 27.68 15.39
C PRO A 360 -12.89 29.02 14.81
N VAL A 361 -14.18 29.04 14.45
CA VAL A 361 -14.78 30.12 13.64
C VAL A 361 -14.68 31.51 14.32
N ASP A 362 -14.69 31.57 15.64
CA ASP A 362 -14.49 32.80 16.42
C ASP A 362 -13.08 33.40 16.25
N TYR A 363 -12.04 32.57 16.07
CA TYR A 363 -10.69 33.04 15.70
C TYR A 363 -10.67 33.58 14.27
N PHE A 364 -11.26 32.84 13.32
CA PHE A 364 -11.34 33.23 11.92
C PHE A 364 -12.06 34.58 11.75
N ARG A 365 -13.17 34.78 12.47
CA ARG A 365 -13.94 36.03 12.48
C ARG A 365 -13.24 37.18 13.20
N GLY A 366 -12.21 36.90 14.00
CA GLY A 366 -11.49 37.86 14.83
C GLY A 366 -12.23 38.28 16.09
N GLU A 367 -13.12 37.43 16.58
CA GLU A 367 -13.82 37.60 17.87
C GLU A 367 -12.91 37.25 19.05
N THR A 368 -11.95 36.34 18.82
CA THR A 368 -10.89 35.98 19.75
C THR A 368 -9.54 35.85 19.04
N LYS A 369 -8.46 35.65 19.80
CA LYS A 369 -7.11 35.36 19.27
C LYS A 369 -6.32 34.48 20.22
N SER A 370 -5.35 33.76 19.67
CA SER A 370 -4.35 33.08 20.48
C SER A 370 -3.45 34.10 21.18
N PRO A 371 -2.94 33.81 22.40
CA PRO A 371 -1.88 34.59 23.02
C PRO A 371 -0.64 34.74 22.14
N ALA A 372 -0.36 33.75 21.27
CA ALA A 372 0.77 33.78 20.35
C ALA A 372 0.59 34.77 19.17
N ALA A 373 -0.64 35.16 18.84
CA ALA A 373 -0.93 36.10 17.77
C ALA A 373 -1.02 37.54 18.31
N LYS A 374 -0.42 38.51 17.61
CA LYS A 374 -0.51 39.93 17.99
C LYS A 374 -1.86 40.54 17.68
N VAL A 375 -2.48 40.15 16.57
CA VAL A 375 -3.73 40.72 16.05
C VAL A 375 -4.77 39.60 15.85
N ALA A 376 -6.05 39.90 16.11
CA ALA A 376 -7.17 38.99 15.87
C ALA A 376 -7.60 38.99 14.40
N GLY A 377 -8.28 37.92 13.97
CA GLY A 377 -8.72 37.71 12.59
C GLY A 377 -7.90 36.64 11.88
N THR A 378 -8.02 36.60 10.56
CA THR A 378 -7.38 35.62 9.68
C THR A 378 -6.61 36.29 8.53
N ILE A 379 -5.85 35.49 7.77
CA ILE A 379 -5.17 35.93 6.57
C ILE A 379 -6.23 36.21 5.49
N PRO A 380 -6.23 37.38 4.83
CA PRO A 380 -7.25 37.73 3.84
C PRO A 380 -7.34 36.72 2.70
N GLY A 381 -8.56 36.34 2.33
CA GLY A 381 -8.82 35.35 1.27
C GLY A 381 -8.85 33.90 1.74
N SER A 382 -8.58 33.64 3.03
CA SER A 382 -8.62 32.29 3.58
C SER A 382 -10.05 31.74 3.67
N LYS A 383 -10.18 30.43 3.47
CA LYS A 383 -11.40 29.66 3.73
C LYS A 383 -11.33 29.07 5.14
N SER A 384 -12.45 29.07 5.86
CA SER A 384 -12.53 28.53 7.22
C SER A 384 -12.83 27.03 7.15
N LEU A 385 -11.99 26.22 7.79
CA LEU A 385 -12.18 24.77 7.89
C LEU A 385 -11.78 24.30 9.30
N PRO A 386 -12.61 24.47 10.33
CA PRO A 386 -12.16 24.24 11.70
C PRO A 386 -11.78 22.77 11.96
N HIS A 387 -10.56 22.50 12.43
CA HIS A 387 -10.01 21.14 12.64
C HIS A 387 -10.93 20.20 13.44
N HIS A 388 -11.60 20.72 14.47
CA HIS A 388 -12.47 19.93 15.35
C HIS A 388 -13.76 19.49 14.65
N SER A 389 -14.11 20.11 13.52
CA SER A 389 -15.32 19.78 12.78
C SER A 389 -15.26 18.41 12.10
N PHE A 390 -14.08 17.80 11.98
CA PHE A 390 -13.87 16.46 11.43
C PHE A 390 -14.00 15.33 12.46
N ILE A 391 -14.16 15.67 13.74
CA ILE A 391 -14.00 14.75 14.85
C ILE A 391 -15.35 14.57 15.55
N ASN A 392 -15.79 13.32 15.65
CA ASN A 392 -16.97 12.92 16.43
C ASN A 392 -16.55 12.31 17.77
N GLN A 393 -17.44 12.43 18.76
CA GLN A 393 -17.25 11.81 20.07
C GLN A 393 -18.23 10.66 20.24
N GLU A 394 -17.70 9.48 20.54
CA GLU A 394 -18.47 8.26 20.84
C GLU A 394 -17.94 7.64 22.13
N ASN A 395 -18.81 7.40 23.11
CA ASN A 395 -18.44 6.80 24.39
C ASN A 395 -17.21 7.45 25.06
N GLN A 396 -17.13 8.79 25.02
CA GLN A 396 -16.00 9.59 25.55
C GLN A 396 -14.69 9.49 24.77
N VAL A 397 -14.66 8.77 23.65
CA VAL A 397 -13.52 8.70 22.73
C VAL A 397 -13.76 9.58 21.53
N PHE A 398 -12.72 10.26 21.06
CA PHE A 398 -12.78 11.16 19.92
C PHE A 398 -12.18 10.49 18.68
N TYR A 399 -12.99 10.38 17.62
CA TYR A 399 -12.63 9.73 16.36
C TYR A 399 -12.72 10.72 15.21
N LEU A 400 -11.73 10.66 14.32
CA LEU A 400 -11.85 11.25 13.00
C LEU A 400 -12.93 10.50 12.22
N ASN A 401 -13.90 11.22 11.64
CA ASN A 401 -15.07 10.62 11.00
C ASN A 401 -15.12 10.96 9.50
N ARG A 402 -15.12 9.93 8.64
CA ARG A 402 -15.01 10.07 7.18
C ARG A 402 -16.23 10.73 6.53
N ASP A 403 -17.44 10.44 7.02
CA ASP A 403 -18.66 11.02 6.46
C ASP A 403 -18.70 12.53 6.74
N VAL A 404 -18.37 12.91 7.97
CA VAL A 404 -18.27 14.32 8.37
C VAL A 404 -17.14 15.02 7.61
N ILE A 405 -15.98 14.38 7.42
CA ILE A 405 -14.91 14.92 6.57
C ILE A 405 -15.42 15.25 5.18
N THR A 406 -16.10 14.30 4.54
CA THR A 406 -16.63 14.45 3.18
C THR A 406 -17.60 15.63 3.11
N GLU A 407 -18.52 15.73 4.07
CA GLU A 407 -19.46 16.85 4.17
C GLU A 407 -18.74 18.20 4.31
N LYS A 408 -17.78 18.30 5.24
CA LYS A 408 -17.08 19.55 5.56
C LYS A 408 -16.15 20.00 4.43
N VAL A 409 -15.41 19.09 3.81
CA VAL A 409 -14.54 19.42 2.68
C VAL A 409 -15.35 19.90 1.48
N ASN A 410 -16.45 19.21 1.14
CA ASN A 410 -17.34 19.63 0.06
C ASN A 410 -17.96 21.02 0.33
N SER A 411 -18.32 21.30 1.58
CA SER A 411 -18.87 22.59 1.99
C SER A 411 -17.83 23.72 2.01
N ALA A 412 -16.53 23.40 2.03
CA ALA A 412 -15.46 24.38 2.01
C ALA A 412 -15.17 24.94 0.61
N GLU A 413 -15.81 24.39 -0.44
CA GLU A 413 -15.68 24.82 -1.84
C GLU A 413 -14.21 24.90 -2.31
N LEU A 414 -13.37 23.99 -1.83
CA LEU A 414 -11.95 23.89 -2.18
C LEU A 414 -11.76 23.12 -3.49
N ASP A 415 -10.85 23.59 -4.34
CA ASP A 415 -10.41 22.86 -5.54
C ASP A 415 -9.30 21.84 -5.15
N PRO A 416 -9.51 20.53 -5.34
CA PRO A 416 -8.52 19.49 -5.03
C PRO A 416 -7.24 19.52 -5.87
N GLN A 417 -7.27 20.22 -7.01
CA GLN A 417 -6.12 20.36 -7.92
C GLN A 417 -5.32 21.65 -7.66
N ALA A 418 -5.88 22.58 -6.88
CA ALA A 418 -5.21 23.83 -6.56
C ALA A 418 -4.26 23.66 -5.37
N ARG A 419 -3.13 24.38 -5.42
CA ARG A 419 -2.21 24.51 -4.29
C ARG A 419 -2.97 25.01 -3.06
N THR A 420 -2.95 24.22 -1.99
CA THR A 420 -3.72 24.47 -0.77
C THR A 420 -2.78 24.55 0.43
N ILE A 421 -2.84 25.64 1.18
CA ILE A 421 -1.95 25.90 2.32
C ILE A 421 -2.78 25.97 3.61
N ALA A 422 -2.59 24.98 4.48
CA ALA A 422 -3.25 24.92 5.78
C ALA A 422 -2.44 25.69 6.84
N PHE A 423 -3.11 26.48 7.67
CA PHE A 423 -2.49 27.20 8.79
C PHE A 423 -3.44 27.31 9.99
N CYS A 424 -2.88 27.65 11.15
CA CYS A 424 -3.67 27.86 12.37
C CYS A 424 -3.04 28.94 13.27
N ASN A 425 -2.83 28.66 14.55
CA ASN A 425 -2.06 29.53 15.45
C ASN A 425 -0.55 29.25 15.38
N THR A 426 -0.14 27.99 15.49
CA THR A 426 1.28 27.54 15.59
C THR A 426 1.50 26.18 14.90
N GLY A 427 0.85 25.94 13.76
CA GLY A 427 0.99 24.71 12.97
C GLY A 427 0.34 23.43 13.51
N HIS A 428 -0.12 23.40 14.77
CA HIS A 428 -0.67 22.17 15.40
C HIS A 428 -2.03 21.75 14.84
N TRP A 429 -3.04 22.63 14.89
CA TRP A 429 -4.37 22.30 14.36
C TRP A 429 -4.40 22.22 12.83
N ALA A 430 -3.54 22.99 12.17
CA ALA A 430 -3.34 22.94 10.72
C ALA A 430 -2.86 21.58 10.24
N ALA A 431 -2.18 20.81 11.08
CA ALA A 431 -1.74 19.46 10.74
C ALA A 431 -2.93 18.50 10.58
N THR A 432 -4.02 18.68 11.34
CA THR A 432 -5.27 17.92 11.12
C THR A 432 -5.83 18.22 9.73
N ASP A 433 -5.96 19.48 9.37
CA ASP A 433 -6.50 19.89 8.07
C ASP A 433 -5.60 19.43 6.92
N TRP A 434 -4.28 19.58 7.07
CA TRP A 434 -3.31 19.06 6.11
C TRP A 434 -3.51 17.56 5.91
N PHE A 435 -3.59 16.77 6.99
CA PHE A 435 -3.81 15.32 6.93
C PHE A 435 -5.13 14.97 6.27
N VAL A 436 -6.22 15.64 6.66
CA VAL A 436 -7.55 15.39 6.08
C VAL A 436 -7.59 15.69 4.59
N LEU A 437 -7.02 16.82 4.16
CA LEU A 437 -7.05 17.22 2.76
C LEU A 437 -6.15 16.32 1.90
N SER A 438 -4.90 16.08 2.32
CA SER A 438 -3.92 15.30 1.56
C SER A 438 -4.20 13.79 1.59
N GLU A 439 -4.36 13.21 2.78
CA GLU A 439 -4.39 11.76 2.96
C GLU A 439 -5.79 11.16 2.78
N LEU A 440 -6.85 11.93 3.06
CA LEU A 440 -8.23 11.40 3.05
C LEU A 440 -9.13 11.95 1.95
N ALA A 441 -8.99 13.25 1.62
CA ALA A 441 -9.82 13.91 0.62
C ALA A 441 -9.20 13.95 -0.79
N GLY A 442 -7.95 13.49 -0.94
CA GLY A 442 -7.29 13.32 -2.24
C GLY A 442 -6.80 14.62 -2.89
N PHE A 443 -6.53 15.66 -2.10
CA PHE A 443 -5.89 16.88 -2.59
C PHE A 443 -4.43 16.59 -2.95
N GLN A 444 -4.01 17.00 -4.14
CA GLN A 444 -2.69 16.64 -4.68
C GLN A 444 -1.57 17.55 -4.14
N GLU A 445 -1.88 18.82 -3.85
CA GLU A 445 -0.90 19.88 -3.59
C GLU A 445 -1.20 20.58 -2.26
N VAL A 446 -1.02 19.89 -1.14
CA VAL A 446 -1.28 20.45 0.21
C VAL A 446 0.01 20.68 0.97
N ALA A 447 0.21 21.91 1.45
CA ALA A 447 1.31 22.29 2.32
C ALA A 447 0.82 22.84 3.66
N LEU A 448 1.68 22.79 4.67
CA LEU A 448 1.40 23.32 5.99
C LEU A 448 2.28 24.56 6.23
N TYR A 449 1.65 25.69 6.51
CA TYR A 449 2.33 26.90 6.97
C TYR A 449 2.46 26.88 8.50
N ASP A 450 3.60 26.39 8.99
CA ASP A 450 3.76 26.09 10.43
C ASP A 450 3.97 27.33 11.30
N GLY A 451 4.60 28.37 10.75
CA GLY A 451 4.68 29.70 11.34
C GLY A 451 3.30 30.27 11.67
N SER A 452 2.30 29.99 10.82
CA SER A 452 0.88 30.22 11.10
C SER A 452 0.59 31.67 11.54
N MET A 453 -0.51 31.92 12.26
CA MET A 453 -0.83 33.27 12.74
C MET A 453 0.17 33.84 13.76
N ALA A 454 0.91 32.98 14.46
CA ALA A 454 1.97 33.41 15.37
C ALA A 454 3.11 34.13 14.64
N GLU A 455 3.46 33.72 13.42
CA GLU A 455 4.44 34.40 12.58
C GLU A 455 3.79 35.51 11.72
N TRP A 456 2.66 35.22 11.05
CA TRP A 456 1.99 36.18 10.16
C TRP A 456 1.70 37.50 10.86
N SER A 457 1.13 37.44 12.06
CA SER A 457 0.73 38.63 12.83
C SER A 457 1.88 39.43 13.45
N GLN A 458 3.14 38.98 13.33
CA GLN A 458 4.28 39.71 13.90
C GLN A 458 4.55 41.04 13.20
N ASP A 459 4.25 41.12 11.91
CA ASP A 459 4.39 42.31 11.08
C ASP A 459 3.03 42.99 10.90
N SER A 460 2.91 44.21 11.44
CA SER A 460 1.69 45.02 11.37
C SER A 460 1.35 45.54 9.97
N SER A 461 2.28 45.47 9.01
CA SER A 461 2.03 45.85 7.61
C SER A 461 1.29 44.76 6.83
N ARG A 462 1.29 43.51 7.32
CA ARG A 462 0.57 42.42 6.67
C ARG A 462 -0.94 42.57 6.90
N PRO A 463 -1.75 42.37 5.85
CA PRO A 463 -3.18 42.58 5.97
C PRO A 463 -3.83 41.47 6.80
N MET A 464 -4.90 41.85 7.49
CA MET A 464 -5.68 40.99 8.36
C MET A 464 -7.15 41.15 7.99
N GLN A 465 -7.87 40.04 7.91
CA GLN A 465 -9.31 40.01 7.69
C GLN A 465 -10.02 39.69 9.01
N VAL A 466 -10.94 40.58 9.41
CA VAL A 466 -11.92 40.33 10.46
C VAL A 466 -13.30 40.30 9.81
N ALA A 467 -14.22 39.49 10.33
CA ALA A 467 -15.59 39.55 9.86
C ALA A 467 -16.15 40.95 10.16
N ARG A 468 -16.77 41.61 9.16
CA ARG A 468 -17.41 42.91 9.37
C ARG A 468 -18.49 42.78 10.45
N LYS A 469 -18.20 43.22 11.68
CA LYS A 469 -19.22 43.51 12.68
C LYS A 469 -20.08 44.67 12.16
N GLY A 470 -21.24 44.38 11.58
CA GLY A 470 -22.30 45.39 11.42
C GLY A 470 -22.98 45.48 10.06
N LEU A 471 -23.82 44.50 9.73
CA LEU A 471 -25.06 44.78 8.98
C LEU A 471 -26.32 44.35 9.76
N GLY A 472 -26.23 43.37 10.67
CA GLY A 472 -27.37 42.97 11.51
C GLY A 472 -27.86 44.06 12.47
N LYS A 473 -26.96 44.84 13.08
CA LYS A 473 -27.35 45.88 14.06
C LYS A 473 -27.94 47.16 13.45
N LEU A 474 -27.80 47.39 12.14
CA LEU A 474 -28.41 48.53 11.47
C LEU A 474 -29.87 48.24 11.09
N LEU A 475 -30.24 46.97 10.88
CA LEU A 475 -31.61 46.58 10.59
C LEU A 475 -32.52 46.60 11.83
N ASP A 476 -31.96 46.39 13.03
CA ASP A 476 -32.69 46.53 14.30
C ASP A 476 -32.98 48.00 14.70
N LEU A 477 -32.39 48.97 14.01
CA LEU A 477 -32.68 50.41 14.21
C LEU A 477 -33.79 50.92 13.26
N PHE A 478 -34.22 50.11 12.30
CA PHE A 478 -35.25 50.45 11.32
C PHE A 478 -36.51 49.55 11.40
N ASN A 479 -36.68 48.77 12.47
CA ASN A 479 -37.91 48.01 12.76
C ASN A 479 -38.56 48.47 14.06
#